data_AF-A0A969YUB7-F1
#
_entry.id   AF-A0A969YUB7-F1
#
_cell.length_a   1.000
_cell.length_b   1.000
_cell.length_c   1.000
_cell.angle_alpha   90.00
_cell.angle_beta   90.00
_cell.angle_gamma   90.00
#
_symmetry.space_group_name_H-M   'P 1'
#
loop_
_entity.id
_entity.type
_entity.pdbx_description
1 polymer ?
#
loop_
_entity_poly.entity_id
_entity_poly.type
_entity_poly.pdbx_seq_one_letter_code
_entity_poly.pdbx_strand_id
1 'polypeptide(L)'
;YGKLDGWAEVLLLTSTSILNNSTEEVLSRLTPGVKVVMLGPSTPMIVEAFGHLPVHILAGTVPVDKEGILKAVRHGAGTPVIHRFSRKVYAMVAEKG
;
A
#
# COMPACT_ATOMS: atom_id res chain seq x y z
N TYR A 1 15.86 11.49 6.26
CA TYR A 1 14.90 10.64 6.99
C TYR A 1 15.43 10.15 8.35
N GLY A 2 16.22 10.92 9.12
CA GLY A 2 16.78 10.49 10.43
C GLY A 2 15.78 10.41 11.60
N LYS A 3 14.47 10.49 11.31
CA LYS A 3 13.39 10.33 12.29
C LYS A 3 12.76 8.93 12.26
N LEU A 4 13.19 8.03 11.38
CA LEU A 4 12.68 6.64 11.35
C LEU A 4 13.51 5.69 12.23
N ASP A 5 14.74 6.09 12.59
CA ASP A 5 15.77 5.21 13.19
C ASP A 5 15.60 4.93 14.70
N GLY A 6 14.38 4.93 15.26
CA GLY A 6 14.29 4.42 16.65
C GLY A 6 12.99 4.54 17.43
N TRP A 7 11.95 5.21 16.93
CA TRP A 7 10.69 5.37 17.71
C TRP A 7 9.45 4.84 17.01
N ALA A 8 9.47 4.71 15.68
CA ALA A 8 8.29 4.28 14.95
C ALA A 8 8.12 2.77 15.13
N GLU A 9 7.03 2.35 15.76
CA GLU A 9 6.66 0.92 15.86
C GLU A 9 5.89 0.45 14.61
N VAL A 10 5.29 1.41 13.88
CA VAL A 10 4.46 1.15 12.70
C VAL A 10 4.78 2.16 11.59
N LEU A 11 4.90 1.67 10.36
CA LEU A 11 4.97 2.47 9.14
C LEU A 11 3.72 2.27 8.29
N LEU A 12 3.03 3.37 7.97
CA LEU A 12 2.00 3.42 6.93
C LEU A 12 2.64 3.99 5.65
N LEU A 13 2.94 3.12 4.70
CA LEU A 13 3.60 3.48 3.44
C LEU A 13 2.59 3.58 2.31
N THR A 14 2.48 4.75 1.68
CA THR A 14 1.64 4.92 0.47
C THR A 14 2.17 4.06 -0.67
N SER A 15 1.30 3.30 -1.35
CA SER A 15 1.68 2.45 -2.49
C SER A 15 2.09 3.25 -3.73
N THR A 16 1.85 4.57 -3.74
CA THR A 16 2.46 5.47 -4.73
C THR A 16 3.99 5.45 -4.64
N SER A 17 4.59 5.03 -3.51
CA SER A 17 6.04 4.86 -3.38
C SER A 17 6.61 3.85 -4.39
N ILE A 18 5.82 2.86 -4.82
CA ILE A 18 6.19 1.91 -5.87
C ILE A 18 6.30 2.65 -7.20
N LEU A 19 5.32 3.49 -7.52
CA LEU A 19 5.24 4.20 -8.80
C LEU A 19 6.33 5.26 -8.97
N ASN A 20 6.84 5.82 -7.87
CA ASN A 20 7.89 6.83 -7.89
C ASN A 20 9.27 6.30 -7.43
N ASN A 21 9.44 4.97 -7.37
CA ASN A 21 10.70 4.28 -7.04
C ASN A 21 11.31 4.66 -5.68
N SER A 22 10.49 4.94 -4.67
CA SER A 22 10.96 5.29 -3.31
C SER A 22 10.68 4.21 -2.25
N THR A 23 9.98 3.13 -2.59
CA THR A 23 9.61 2.05 -1.65
C THR A 23 10.84 1.49 -0.93
N GLU A 24 11.82 0.99 -1.68
CA GLU A 24 12.99 0.30 -1.15
C GLU A 24 13.88 1.24 -0.34
N GLU A 25 14.00 2.51 -0.77
CA GLU A 25 14.76 3.51 -0.03
C GLU A 25 14.14 3.75 1.36
N VAL A 26 12.81 3.88 1.44
CA VAL A 26 12.11 4.06 2.72
C VAL A 26 12.23 2.81 3.59
N LEU A 27 12.01 1.62 3.01
CA LEU A 27 12.06 0.36 3.75
C LEU A 27 13.48 0.01 4.25
N SER A 28 14.53 0.41 3.52
CA SER A 28 15.92 0.16 3.92
C SER A 28 16.37 0.94 5.16
N ARG A 29 15.60 1.95 5.57
CA ARG A 29 15.86 2.80 6.74
C ARG A 29 15.02 2.40 7.96
N LEU A 30 14.36 1.25 7.92
CA LEU A 30 13.55 0.78 9.03
C LEU A 30 14.43 0.12 10.10
N THR A 31 14.15 0.42 11.36
CA THR A 31 14.66 -0.38 12.46
C THR A 31 14.01 -1.77 12.45
N PRO A 32 14.72 -2.82 12.90
CA PRO A 32 14.09 -4.12 13.09
C PRO A 32 12.84 -4.02 13.99
N GLY A 33 11.78 -4.74 13.64
CA GLY A 33 10.54 -4.79 14.41
C GLY A 33 9.45 -3.78 14.02
N VAL A 34 9.72 -2.83 13.10
CA VAL A 34 8.66 -1.93 12.60
C VAL A 34 7.65 -2.71 11.77
N LYS A 35 6.36 -2.66 12.16
CA LYS A 35 5.27 -3.23 11.38
C LYS A 35 4.92 -2.33 10.21
N VAL A 36 4.96 -2.87 9.00
CA VAL A 36 4.75 -2.07 7.78
C VAL A 36 3.42 -2.43 7.12
N VAL A 37 2.60 -1.41 6.91
CA VAL A 37 1.40 -1.47 6.08
C VAL A 37 1.66 -0.68 4.81
N MET A 38 1.54 -1.35 3.67
CA MET A 38 1.52 -0.68 2.37
C MET A 38 0.08 -0.41 1.97
N LEU A 39 -0.28 0.84 1.68
CA LEU A 39 -1.68 1.24 1.54
C LEU A 39 -1.97 2.17 0.36
N GLY A 40 -3.20 2.05 -0.14
CA GLY A 40 -3.79 2.94 -1.14
C GLY A 40 -4.31 2.19 -2.37
N PRO A 41 -5.03 2.87 -3.28
CA PRO A 41 -5.58 2.23 -4.48
C PRO A 41 -4.52 1.56 -5.36
N SER A 42 -3.30 2.08 -5.36
CA SER A 42 -2.17 1.55 -6.14
C SER A 42 -1.51 0.32 -5.52
N THR A 43 -2.02 -0.21 -4.40
CA THR A 43 -1.44 -1.40 -3.74
C THR A 43 -1.70 -2.65 -4.58
N PRO A 44 -0.67 -3.33 -5.11
CA PRO A 44 -0.85 -4.64 -5.73
C PRO A 44 -1.27 -5.65 -4.66
N MET A 45 -2.46 -6.23 -4.78
CA MET A 45 -2.99 -7.20 -3.81
C MET A 45 -2.47 -8.62 -4.06
N ILE A 46 -1.15 -8.76 -4.21
CA ILE A 46 -0.45 -10.03 -4.48
C ILE A 46 0.59 -10.20 -3.37
N VAL A 47 0.25 -10.96 -2.33
CA VAL A 47 1.08 -11.08 -1.11
C VAL A 47 2.46 -11.66 -1.40
N GLU A 48 2.56 -12.59 -2.35
CA GLU A 48 3.80 -13.24 -2.77
C GLU A 48 4.80 -12.24 -3.37
N ALA A 49 4.32 -11.20 -4.05
CA ALA A 49 5.17 -10.18 -4.66
C ALA A 49 5.94 -9.38 -3.60
N PHE A 50 5.44 -9.32 -2.37
CA PHE A 50 6.06 -8.57 -1.27
C PHE A 50 6.84 -9.43 -0.29
N GLY A 51 6.89 -10.76 -0.48
CA GLY A 51 7.58 -11.66 0.46
C GLY A 51 9.10 -11.46 0.59
N HIS A 52 9.70 -10.62 -0.26
CA HIS A 52 11.11 -10.23 -0.19
C HIS A 52 11.35 -8.87 0.49
N LEU A 53 10.28 -8.17 0.86
CA LEU A 53 10.32 -6.86 1.52
C LEU A 53 9.78 -6.98 2.95
N PRO A 54 10.16 -6.10 3.88
CA PRO A 54 9.64 -6.08 5.25
C PRO A 54 8.20 -5.53 5.34
N VAL A 55 7.33 -5.88 4.37
CA VAL A 55 5.92 -5.49 4.33
C VAL A 55 5.08 -6.56 5.02
N HIS A 56 4.20 -6.17 5.94
CA HIS A 56 3.42 -7.09 6.75
C HIS A 56 1.94 -7.11 6.36
N ILE A 57 1.42 -5.97 5.89
CA ILE A 57 0.02 -5.82 5.48
C ILE A 57 -0.06 -5.07 4.15
N LEU A 58 -0.87 -5.58 3.22
CA LEU A 58 -1.28 -4.88 2.01
C LEU A 58 -2.71 -4.37 2.21
N ALA A 59 -2.92 -3.06 2.11
CA ALA A 59 -4.21 -2.41 2.30
C ALA A 59 -4.63 -1.66 1.04
N GLY A 60 -5.32 -2.36 0.15
CA GLY A 60 -5.72 -1.87 -1.15
C GLY A 60 -7.22 -1.64 -1.32
N THR A 61 -7.60 -1.48 -2.58
CA THR A 61 -8.98 -1.19 -3.00
C THR A 61 -9.34 -2.12 -4.16
N VAL A 62 -10.44 -2.84 -4.05
CA VAL A 62 -10.98 -3.72 -5.11
C VAL A 62 -12.16 -3.03 -5.78
N PRO A 63 -12.12 -2.80 -7.10
CA PRO A 63 -13.28 -2.35 -7.87
C PRO A 63 -14.46 -3.32 -7.70
N VAL A 64 -15.65 -2.79 -7.36
CA VAL A 64 -16.89 -3.60 -7.27
C VAL A 64 -17.95 -3.16 -8.28
N ASP A 65 -17.86 -1.93 -8.79
CA ASP A 65 -18.68 -1.43 -9.90
C ASP A 65 -17.76 -1.00 -11.05
N LYS A 66 -17.64 -1.86 -12.06
CA LYS A 66 -16.79 -1.65 -13.23
C LYS A 66 -17.16 -0.38 -14.01
N GLU A 67 -18.45 -0.13 -14.23
CA GLU A 67 -18.90 1.00 -15.05
C GLU A 67 -18.69 2.32 -14.32
N GLY A 68 -19.00 2.35 -13.02
CA GLY A 68 -18.71 3.49 -12.14
C GLY A 68 -17.22 3.83 -12.09
N ILE A 69 -16.35 2.81 -11.96
CA ILE A 69 -14.89 2.97 -12.00
C ILE A 69 -14.43 3.57 -13.32
N LEU A 70 -14.83 2.97 -14.44
CA LEU A 70 -14.39 3.41 -15.77
C LEU A 70 -14.85 4.84 -16.04
N LYS A 71 -16.08 5.20 -15.65
CA LYS A 71 -16.58 6.57 -15.75
C LYS A 71 -15.75 7.53 -14.90
N ALA A 72 -15.50 7.20 -13.63
CA ALA A 72 -14.72 8.05 -12.73
C ALA A 72 -13.30 8.30 -13.27
N VAL A 73 -12.62 7.25 -13.73
CA VAL A 73 -11.27 7.34 -14.31
C VAL A 73 -11.26 8.18 -15.59
N ARG A 74 -12.22 7.97 -16.50
CA ARG A 74 -12.34 8.75 -17.75
C ARG A 74 -12.53 10.25 -17.52
N HIS A 75 -13.09 10.64 -16.38
CA HIS A 75 -13.28 12.05 -16.00
C HIS A 75 -12.16 12.59 -15.09
N GLY A 76 -11.04 11.86 -14.94
CA GLY A 76 -9.92 12.30 -14.11
C GLY A 76 -10.25 12.38 -12.62
N ALA A 77 -11.26 11.65 -12.15
CA ALA A 77 -11.67 11.71 -10.76
C ALA A 77 -10.63 11.06 -9.83
N GLY A 78 -10.44 11.65 -8.64
CA GLY A 78 -9.51 11.13 -7.64
C GLY A 78 -10.09 10.01 -6.78
N THR A 79 -9.23 9.48 -5.89
CA THR A 79 -9.53 8.43 -4.92
C THR A 79 -10.86 8.58 -4.15
N PRO A 80 -11.28 9.77 -3.68
CA PRO A 80 -12.56 9.92 -2.97
C PRO A 80 -13.80 9.54 -3.79
N VAL A 81 -13.75 9.74 -5.11
CA VAL A 81 -14.83 9.35 -6.04
C VAL A 81 -14.69 7.88 -6.41
N ILE A 82 -13.47 7.45 -6.78
CA ILE A 82 -13.19 6.04 -7.15
C ILE A 82 -13.61 5.08 -6.02
N HIS A 83 -13.38 5.45 -4.76
CA HIS A 83 -13.76 4.63 -3.60
C HIS A 83 -15.27 4.39 -3.44
N ARG A 84 -16.14 5.18 -4.07
CA ARG A 84 -17.59 4.93 -4.05
C ARG A 84 -17.98 3.71 -4.88
N PHE A 85 -17.11 3.32 -5.82
CA PHE A 85 -17.30 2.20 -6.74
C PHE A 85 -16.39 1.01 -6.40
N SER A 86 -15.80 1.02 -5.21
CA SER A 86 -14.82 0.05 -4.75
C SER A 86 -15.05 -0.37 -3.31
N ARG A 87 -14.41 -1.45 -2.91
CA ARG A 87 -14.32 -1.91 -1.52
C ARG A 87 -12.87 -1.86 -1.04
N LYS A 88 -12.66 -1.30 0.16
CA LYS A 88 -11.37 -1.40 0.84
C LYS A 88 -11.15 -2.84 1.31
N VAL A 89 -9.97 -3.37 1.07
CA VAL A 89 -9.59 -4.73 1.45
C VAL A 89 -8.19 -4.72 2.06
N TYR A 90 -7.86 -5.76 2.82
CA TYR A 90 -6.48 -5.97 3.26
C TYR A 90 -6.11 -7.46 3.18
N ALA A 91 -4.81 -7.73 3.09
CA ALA A 91 -4.23 -9.05 3.17
C ALA A 91 -2.96 -9.01 4.03
N MET A 92 -2.75 -10.06 4.81
CA MET A 92 -1.52 -10.25 5.58
C MET A 92 -0.45 -10.86 4.69
N VAL A 93 0.74 -10.28 4.65
CA VAL A 93 1.91 -10.92 4.07
C VAL A 93 2.42 -11.89 5.13
N ALA A 94 2.59 -13.16 4.77
CA ALA A 94 3.04 -14.17 5.72
C ALA A 94 4.38 -13.76 6.35
N GLU A 95 4.48 -13.85 7.68
CA GLU A 95 5.73 -13.58 8.38
C GLU A 95 6.77 -14.64 8.00
N LYS A 96 7.99 -14.20 7.69
CA LYS A 96 9.14 -15.10 7.68
C LYS A 96 9.58 -15.27 9.12
N GLY A 97 9.50 -16.51 9.62
CA GLY A 97 10.07 -16.90 10.91
C GLY A 97 11.59 -16.79 10.94
#